data_AF-A0A4Y8PZU3-F1
#
_entry.id   AF-A0A4Y8PZU3-F1
#
_cell.length_a   1.000
_cell.length_b   1.000
_cell.length_c   1.000
_cell.angle_alpha   90.00
_cell.angle_beta   90.00
_cell.angle_gamma   90.00
#
_symmetry.space_group_name_H-M   'P 1'
#
loop_
_entity.id
_entity.type
_entity.pdbx_description
1 polymer ?
#
loop_
_entity_poly.entity_id
_entity_poly.type
_entity_poly.pdbx_seq_one_letter_code
_entity_poly.pdbx_strand_id
1 'polypeptide(L)' 'MLAPNKAWVTDITYIQTGEGWLYLASVMDLFSRKIVGYFMGAQSYKNTK' A
#
# COMPACT_ATOMS: atom_id res chain seq x y z
N MET A 1 5.61 -22.73 -14.10
CA MET A 1 6.41 -21.63 -14.66
C MET A 1 5.87 -20.32 -14.12
N LEU A 2 6.71 -19.48 -13.51
CA LEU A 2 6.30 -18.16 -13.06
C LEU A 2 6.15 -17.27 -14.31
N ALA A 3 5.04 -16.54 -14.42
CA ALA A 3 4.75 -15.62 -15.52
C ALA A 3 4.12 -14.35 -14.97
N PRO A 4 4.28 -13.18 -15.65
CA PRO A 4 3.61 -11.95 -15.25
C PRO A 4 2.09 -12.13 -15.15
N ASN A 5 1.45 -11.42 -14.22
CA ASN A 5 0.00 -11.39 -14.06
C ASN A 5 -0.64 -12.76 -13.74
N LYS A 6 0.09 -13.64 -13.04
CA LYS A 6 -0.41 -14.94 -12.59
C LYS A 6 -0.52 -15.07 -11.07
N ALA A 7 0.29 -14.34 -10.32
CA ALA A 7 0.25 -14.35 -8.88
C ALA A 7 0.65 -12.97 -8.34
N TRP A 8 -0.22 -12.43 -7.49
CA TRP A 8 -0.04 -11.11 -6.86
C TRP A 8 -0.02 -11.26 -5.35
N VAL A 9 0.70 -10.36 -4.69
CA VAL A 9 0.68 -10.21 -3.23
C VAL A 9 0.27 -8.80 -2.88
N THR A 10 -0.44 -8.67 -1.76
CA THR A 10 -0.89 -7.38 -1.24
C THR A 10 -0.40 -7.18 0.17
N ASP A 11 -0.08 -5.94 0.50
CA ASP A 11 0.27 -5.51 1.85
C ASP A 11 -0.42 -4.18 2.19
N ILE A 12 -0.70 -3.98 3.48
CA ILE A 12 -1.16 -2.71 4.03
C ILE A 12 -0.15 -2.27 5.08
N THR A 13 0.53 -1.15 4.79
CA THR A 13 1.50 -0.54 5.69
C THR A 13 0.98 0.81 6.19
N TYR A 14 1.26 1.10 7.46
CA TYR A 14 0.96 2.36 8.13
C TYR A 14 2.23 3.20 8.20
N ILE A 15 2.19 4.40 7.63
CA ILE A 15 3.34 5.30 7.53
C ILE A 15 3.05 6.52 8.39
N GLN A 16 3.88 6.76 9.40
CA GLN A 16 3.82 7.97 10.20
C GLN A 16 4.46 9.13 9.44
N THR A 17 3.75 10.25 9.31
CA THR A 17 4.25 11.49 8.72
C THR A 17 4.16 12.64 9.73
N GLY A 18 4.72 13.80 9.39
CA GLY A 18 4.56 15.02 10.20
C GLY A 18 3.11 15.54 10.26
N GLU A 19 2.24 15.08 9.37
CA GLU A 19 0.83 15.51 9.25
C GLU A 19 -0.16 14.49 9.80
N GLY A 20 0.31 13.30 10.21
CA GLY A 20 -0.52 12.23 10.74
C GLY A 20 -0.15 10.86 10.18
N TRP A 21 -1.10 9.92 10.23
CA TRP A 21 -0.91 8.58 9.71
C TRP A 21 -1.43 8.44 8.29
N LEU A 22 -0.59 7.90 7.41
CA LEU A 22 -0.97 7.49 6.06
C LEU A 22 -1.09 5.96 6.00
N TYR A 23 -2.11 5.51 5.31
CA TYR A 23 -2.36 4.11 4.99
C TYR A 23 -1.94 3.88 3.54
N LEU A 24 -1.04 2.94 3.30
CA LEU A 24 -0.63 2.53 1.97
C LEU A 24 -1.03 1.07 1.75
N ALA A 25 -1.97 0.84 0.83
CA ALA A 25 -2.24 -0.48 0.30
C ALA A 25 -1.51 -0.64 -1.04
N SER A 26 -0.74 -1.71 -1.20
CA SER A 26 0.03 -1.98 -2.42
C SER A 26 -0.27 -3.37 -2.99
N VAL A 27 -0.19 -3.50 -4.32
CA VAL A 27 -0.31 -4.76 -5.04
C VAL A 27 0.96 -4.98 -5.84
N MET A 28 1.68 -6.07 -5.56
CA MET A 28 2.91 -6.44 -6.26
C MET A 28 2.69 -7.68 -7.13
N ASP A 29 3.15 -7.63 -8.37
CA ASP A 29 3.27 -8.81 -9.21
C ASP A 29 4.49 -9.65 -8.78
N LEU A 30 4.27 -10.91 -8.39
CA LEU A 30 5.31 -11.75 -7.80
C LEU A 30 6.39 -12.19 -8.80
N PHE A 31 6.08 -12.19 -10.10
CA PHE A 31 7.05 -12.50 -11.14
C PHE A 31 8.00 -11.33 -11.37
N SER A 32 7.45 -10.14 -11.67
CA SER A 32 8.23 -8.97 -12.05
C SER A 32 8.75 -8.15 -10.86
N ARG A 33 8.21 -8.37 -9.66
CA ARG A 33 8.47 -7.57 -8.44
C ARG A 33 8.12 -6.10 -8.58
N LYS A 34 7.27 -5.76 -9.56
CA LYS A 34 6.76 -4.39 -9.75
C LYS A 34 5.47 -4.20 -8.98
N ILE A 35 5.29 -2.99 -8.44
CA ILE A 35 3.99 -2.54 -7.93
C ILE A 35 3.10 -2.25 -9.14
N VAL A 36 1.98 -2.96 -9.23
CA VAL A 36 1.01 -2.86 -10.34
C VAL A 36 -0.25 -2.10 -9.95
N GLY A 37 -0.41 -1.78 -8.66
CA GLY A 37 -1.47 -0.94 -8.13
C GLY A 37 -1.18 -0.49 -6.70
N TYR A 38 -1.69 0.67 -6.32
CA TYR A 38 -1.62 1.17 -4.95
C TYR A 38 -2.79 2.10 -4.64
N PHE A 39 -3.10 2.25 -3.36
CA PHE A 39 -4.03 3.24 -2.84
C PHE A 39 -3.45 3.88 -1.58
N MET A 40 -3.62 5.20 -1.46
CA MET A 40 -3.20 5.96 -0.28
C MET A 40 -4.41 6.62 0.37
N GLY A 41 -4.60 6.37 1.66
CA GLY A 41 -5.61 7.02 2.48
C GLY A 41 -4.95 7.81 3.59
N ALA A 42 -5.31 9.08 3.74
CA ALA A 42 -4.99 9.82 4.95
C ALA A 42 -5.98 9.44 6.05
N GLN A 43 -5.48 9.03 7.21
CA GLN A 43 -6.31 9.04 8.40
C GLN A 43 -6.12 10.37 9.11
N SER A 44 -7.12 11.24 8.98
CA SER A 44 -7.19 12.43 9.81
C SER A 44 -7.31 12.00 11.27
N TYR A 45 -6.23 12.13 12.04
CA TYR A 45 -6.34 12.17 13.49
C TYR A 45 -7.02 13.49 13.85
N LYS A 46 -8.36 13.50 13.90
CA LYS A 46 -9.12 14.60 14.49
C LYS A 46 -8.91 14.55 16.00
N ASN A 47 -7.82 15.13 16.49
CA ASN A 47 -7.72 15.46 17.90
C ASN A 47 -8.57 16.70 18.16
N THR A 48 -9.89 16.52 18.19
CA THR A 48 -10.77 17.51 18.78
C THR A 48 -10.65 17.32 20.29
N LYS A 49 -9.68 18.02 20.87
CA LYS A 49 -9.77 18.49 22.25
C LYS A 49 -9.87 20.01 22.21
#